data_AF-A0A6A6ZQH9-F1
#
_entry.id   AF-A0A6A6ZQH9-F1
#
_cell.length_a   1.000
_cell.length_b   1.000
_cell.length_c   1.000
_cell.angle_alpha   90.00
_cell.angle_beta   90.00
_cell.angle_gamma   90.00
#
_symmetry.space_group_name_H-M   'P 1'
#
loop_
_entity.id
_entity.type
_entity.pdbx_description
1 polymer ?
#
loop_
_entity_poly.entity_id
_entity_poly.type
_entity_poly.pdbx_seq_one_letter_code
_entity_poly.pdbx_strand_id
1 'polypeptide(L)'
;MQFLTLASLFATTALAAPAPQPNPSSYENINIDDFSLRHNNGKIESISFSLSGDNATCLSCETCSTPEPNVNIGYGDKEISEYRFSLVEPVDLAGSVFNVTIVHQTAPFVGRFGEGAVPTYCRVGWNGQSDFV
;
A
#
# COMPACT_ATOMS: atom_id res chain seq x y z
N MET A 1 71.69 -23.93 -9.70
CA MET A 1 70.41 -24.45 -10.23
C MET A 1 69.32 -23.50 -9.73
N GLN A 2 68.66 -22.78 -10.64
CA GLN A 2 67.58 -21.83 -10.33
C GLN A 2 66.25 -22.59 -10.24
N PHE A 3 65.50 -22.36 -9.15
CA PHE A 3 64.10 -22.78 -9.04
C PHE A 3 63.21 -21.60 -9.48
N LEU A 4 62.46 -21.79 -10.57
CA LEU A 4 61.45 -20.85 -11.04
C LEU A 4 60.08 -21.26 -10.45
N THR A 5 59.59 -20.50 -9.49
CA THR A 5 58.21 -20.61 -8.98
C THR A 5 57.27 -19.75 -9.83
N LEU A 6 56.42 -20.40 -10.62
CA LEU A 6 55.33 -19.77 -11.36
C LEU A 6 54.07 -19.76 -10.49
N ALA A 7 53.70 -18.61 -9.95
CA ALA A 7 52.40 -18.38 -9.31
C ALA A 7 51.38 -17.98 -10.39
N SER A 8 50.48 -18.90 -10.75
CA SER A 8 49.37 -18.64 -11.66
C SER A 8 48.25 -17.89 -10.92
N LEU A 9 48.06 -16.61 -11.23
CA LEU A 9 46.98 -15.77 -10.72
C LEU A 9 45.70 -16.06 -11.52
N PHE A 10 44.73 -16.78 -10.93
CA PHE A 10 43.40 -16.93 -11.52
C PHE A 10 42.58 -15.67 -11.23
N ALA A 11 42.53 -14.76 -12.21
CA ALA A 11 41.62 -13.62 -12.17
C ALA A 11 40.22 -14.08 -12.62
N THR A 12 39.36 -14.42 -11.66
CA THR A 12 37.93 -14.63 -11.91
C THR A 12 37.24 -13.26 -11.97
N THR A 13 37.01 -12.74 -13.16
CA THR A 13 36.12 -11.59 -13.36
C THR A 13 34.68 -12.05 -13.16
N ALA A 14 34.12 -11.79 -11.97
CA ALA A 14 32.70 -11.94 -11.74
C ALA A 14 31.96 -10.90 -12.59
N LEU A 15 31.40 -11.33 -13.73
CA LEU A 15 30.49 -10.53 -14.52
C LEU A 15 29.20 -10.42 -13.72
N ALA A 16 28.94 -9.25 -13.12
CA ALA A 16 27.65 -8.94 -12.54
C ALA A 16 26.62 -8.91 -13.68
N ALA A 17 25.86 -10.01 -13.83
CA ALA A 17 24.71 -10.03 -14.72
C ALA A 17 23.67 -9.02 -14.20
N PRO A 18 23.02 -8.25 -15.09
CA PRO A 18 21.96 -7.34 -14.68
C PRO A 18 20.86 -8.13 -13.99
N ALA A 19 20.44 -7.67 -12.81
CA ALA A 19 19.35 -8.28 -12.07
C ALA A 19 18.07 -8.28 -12.96
N PRO A 20 17.32 -9.41 -13.00
CA PRO A 20 16.05 -9.47 -13.71
C PRO A 20 15.18 -8.29 -13.28
N GLN A 21 14.79 -7.45 -14.25
CA GLN A 21 13.86 -6.36 -13.99
C GLN A 21 12.46 -6.97 -13.83
N PRO A 22 11.65 -6.49 -12.86
CA PRO A 22 10.26 -6.91 -12.73
C PRO A 22 9.53 -6.73 -14.05
N ASN A 23 8.77 -7.75 -14.48
CA ASN A 23 7.98 -7.65 -15.70
C ASN A 23 6.82 -6.66 -15.44
N PRO A 24 6.67 -5.57 -16.22
CA PRO A 24 5.57 -4.62 -16.05
C PRO A 24 4.18 -5.26 -16.16
N SER A 25 4.04 -6.42 -16.82
CA SER A 25 2.77 -7.16 -16.87
C SER A 25 2.48 -7.98 -15.59
N SER A 26 3.43 -8.13 -14.68
CA SER A 26 3.27 -8.91 -13.45
C SER A 26 2.85 -8.09 -12.22
N TYR A 27 2.79 -6.77 -12.33
CA TYR A 27 2.38 -5.89 -11.25
C TYR A 27 1.46 -4.79 -11.75
N GLU A 28 0.83 -4.10 -10.81
CA GLU A 28 -0.03 -2.96 -11.07
C GLU A 28 0.44 -1.81 -10.20
N ASN A 29 0.55 -0.62 -10.79
CA ASN A 29 0.78 0.58 -10.02
C ASN A 29 -0.56 1.16 -9.60
N ILE A 30 -0.75 1.31 -8.29
CA ILE A 30 -1.92 1.97 -7.73
C ILE A 30 -1.50 3.35 -7.23
N ASN A 31 -2.19 4.37 -7.72
CA ASN A 31 -2.10 5.72 -7.20
C ASN A 31 -3.23 5.95 -6.21
N ILE A 32 -2.88 6.46 -5.03
CA ILE A 32 -3.81 6.86 -3.98
C ILE A 32 -3.66 8.36 -3.82
N ASP A 33 -4.74 9.09 -4.10
CA ASP A 33 -4.80 10.54 -4.01
C ASP A 33 -5.86 10.97 -2.99
N ASP A 34 -5.70 12.18 -2.44
CA ASP A 34 -6.67 12.81 -1.52
C ASP A 34 -7.07 11.92 -0.32
N PHE A 35 -6.10 11.20 0.25
CA PHE A 35 -6.34 10.37 1.42
C PHE A 35 -6.75 11.20 2.64
N SER A 36 -7.92 10.88 3.19
CA SER A 36 -8.49 11.51 4.37
C SER A 36 -9.11 10.44 5.26
N LEU A 37 -8.87 10.55 6.57
CA LEU A 37 -9.35 9.61 7.57
C LEU A 37 -9.84 10.41 8.76
N ARG A 38 -11.07 10.15 9.20
CA ARG A 38 -11.59 10.72 10.44
C ARG A 38 -11.53 9.69 11.53
N HIS A 39 -10.87 10.04 12.62
CA HIS A 39 -10.80 9.23 13.82
C HIS A 39 -11.43 9.98 14.98
N ASN A 40 -12.46 9.39 15.57
CA ASN A 40 -13.25 10.00 16.63
C ASN A 40 -13.47 9.01 17.77
N ASN A 41 -13.19 9.44 19.01
CA ASN A 41 -13.42 8.64 20.22
C ASN A 41 -12.76 7.24 20.21
N GLY A 42 -11.55 7.13 19.65
CA GLY A 42 -10.81 5.86 19.61
C GLY A 42 -11.25 4.91 18.50
N LYS A 43 -11.94 5.40 17.47
CA LYS A 43 -12.42 4.63 16.32
C LYS A 43 -12.29 5.43 15.03
N ILE A 44 -12.02 4.75 13.93
CA ILE A 44 -12.21 5.32 12.60
C ILE A 44 -13.71 5.51 12.32
N GLU A 45 -14.11 6.74 12.04
CA GLU A 45 -15.47 7.13 11.67
C GLU A 45 -15.67 7.06 10.15
N SER A 46 -14.68 7.51 9.38
CA SER A 46 -14.71 7.50 7.92
C SER A 46 -13.31 7.45 7.31
N ILE A 47 -13.20 6.83 6.14
CA ILE A 47 -12.01 6.87 5.28
C ILE A 47 -12.48 7.25 3.89
N SER A 48 -11.73 8.13 3.23
CA SER A 48 -11.96 8.53 1.84
C SER A 48 -10.64 8.72 1.11
N PHE A 49 -10.53 8.21 -0.11
CA PHE A 49 -9.42 8.51 -1.03
C PHE A 49 -9.84 8.24 -2.47
N SER A 50 -9.09 8.77 -3.42
CA SER A 50 -9.23 8.44 -4.84
C SER A 50 -8.20 7.38 -5.24
N LEU A 51 -8.64 6.35 -5.95
CA LEU A 51 -7.79 5.27 -6.45
C LEU A 51 -7.69 5.33 -7.98
N SER A 52 -6.48 5.23 -8.51
CA SER A 52 -6.24 4.98 -9.94
C SER A 52 -5.32 3.78 -10.13
N GLY A 53 -5.70 2.87 -11.02
CA GLY A 53 -4.96 1.65 -11.36
C GLY A 53 -5.12 1.31 -12.84
N ASP A 54 -4.89 0.05 -13.20
CA ASP A 54 -4.98 -0.40 -14.61
C ASP A 54 -6.43 -0.32 -15.13
N ASN A 55 -7.41 -0.61 -14.28
CA ASN A 55 -8.83 -0.74 -14.65
C ASN A 55 -9.74 0.30 -13.96
N ALA A 56 -9.14 1.34 -13.36
CA ALA A 56 -9.87 2.39 -12.68
C ALA A 56 -9.11 3.71 -12.74
N THR A 57 -9.83 4.81 -12.96
CA THR A 57 -9.28 6.17 -12.90
C THR A 57 -10.12 7.01 -11.98
N CYS A 58 -9.51 7.61 -10.95
CA CYS A 58 -10.18 8.46 -9.96
C CYS A 58 -11.40 7.79 -9.31
N LEU A 59 -11.30 6.51 -8.97
CA LEU A 59 -12.34 5.74 -8.29
C LEU A 59 -12.46 6.24 -6.85
N SER A 60 -13.65 6.69 -6.44
CA SER A 60 -13.86 7.13 -5.05
C SER A 60 -13.97 5.93 -4.13
N CYS A 61 -13.03 5.82 -3.20
CA CYS A 61 -12.96 4.76 -2.20
C CYS A 61 -13.40 5.32 -0.86
N GLU A 62 -14.55 4.88 -0.37
CA GLU A 62 -15.14 5.38 0.88
C GLU A 62 -15.55 4.23 1.81
N THR A 63 -15.34 4.42 3.12
CA THR A 63 -15.98 3.59 4.15
C THR A 63 -16.94 4.42 4.97
N CYS A 64 -18.12 3.86 5.22
CA CYS A 64 -18.99 4.31 6.30
C CYS A 64 -18.70 3.44 7.53
N SER A 65 -18.44 4.09 8.67
CA SER A 65 -18.29 3.52 10.03
C SER A 65 -18.34 1.98 10.11
N THR A 66 -17.18 1.32 10.19
CA THR A 66 -17.17 -0.11 10.44
C THR A 66 -17.36 -0.38 11.94
N PRO A 67 -18.03 -1.48 12.31
CA PRO A 67 -18.17 -1.89 13.71
C PRO A 67 -16.87 -2.46 14.30
N GLU A 68 -15.84 -2.74 13.47
CA GLU A 68 -14.58 -3.34 13.91
C GLU A 68 -13.43 -2.32 13.98
N PRO A 69 -12.73 -2.24 15.12
CA PRO A 69 -11.75 -1.19 15.38
C PRO A 69 -10.49 -1.27 14.51
N ASN A 70 -10.16 -2.43 13.92
CA ASN A 70 -8.84 -2.65 13.33
C ASN A 70 -8.85 -2.98 11.82
N VAL A 71 -10.04 -3.15 11.23
CA VAL A 71 -10.15 -3.50 9.81
C VAL A 71 -11.34 -2.73 9.22
N ASN A 72 -11.03 -1.78 8.35
CA ASN A 72 -12.03 -1.06 7.58
C ASN A 72 -12.03 -1.60 6.15
N ILE A 73 -13.01 -2.44 5.78
CA ILE A 73 -13.18 -2.90 4.40
C ILE A 73 -14.04 -1.87 3.65
N GLY A 74 -13.47 -1.29 2.59
CA GLY A 74 -14.19 -0.38 1.73
C GLY A 74 -14.25 -0.80 0.28
N TYR A 75 -15.14 -0.14 -0.43
CA TYR A 75 -15.42 -0.38 -1.84
C TYR A 75 -15.11 0.90 -2.60
N GLY A 76 -14.37 0.78 -3.70
CA GLY A 76 -14.35 1.85 -4.68
C GLY A 76 -15.67 1.83 -5.45
N ASP A 77 -16.35 2.98 -5.53
CA ASP A 77 -17.70 3.17 -6.09
C ASP A 77 -18.64 1.98 -5.85
N LYS A 78 -19.39 2.06 -4.73
CA LYS A 78 -20.45 1.15 -4.28
C LYS A 78 -20.89 0.12 -5.34
N GLU A 79 -20.40 -1.10 -5.12
CA GLU A 79 -20.88 -2.39 -5.67
C GLU A 79 -20.38 -2.85 -7.04
N ILE A 80 -19.76 -2.02 -7.89
CA ILE A 80 -19.39 -2.43 -9.27
C ILE A 80 -17.87 -2.63 -9.46
N SER A 81 -17.05 -2.00 -8.62
CA SER A 81 -15.59 -2.11 -8.79
C SER A 81 -15.03 -3.46 -8.35
N GLU A 82 -14.04 -3.95 -9.09
CA GLU A 82 -13.21 -5.11 -8.75
C GLU A 82 -12.14 -4.79 -7.68
N TYR A 83 -12.01 -3.51 -7.30
CA TYR A 83 -11.10 -3.07 -6.25
C TYR A 83 -11.76 -3.12 -4.87
N ARG A 84 -10.98 -3.59 -3.90
CA ARG A 84 -11.28 -3.62 -2.48
C ARG A 84 -10.10 -3.03 -1.72
N PHE A 85 -10.37 -2.39 -0.61
CA PHE A 85 -9.32 -1.91 0.26
C PHE A 85 -9.57 -2.26 1.72
N SER A 86 -8.49 -2.45 2.46
CA SER A 86 -8.52 -2.55 3.91
C SER A 86 -7.47 -1.65 4.54
N LEU A 87 -7.84 -1.00 5.64
CA LEU A 87 -6.92 -0.21 6.46
C LEU A 87 -6.68 -0.90 7.80
N VAL A 88 -5.42 -1.00 8.20
CA VAL A 88 -5.02 -1.44 9.55
C VAL A 88 -4.53 -0.22 10.32
N GLU A 89 -5.15 0.06 11.46
CA GLU A 89 -4.69 1.13 12.36
C GLU A 89 -3.27 0.84 12.87
N PRO A 90 -2.35 1.82 12.84
CA PRO A 90 -1.06 1.65 13.48
C PRO A 90 -1.25 1.52 15.00
N VAL A 91 -0.45 0.64 15.62
CA VAL A 91 -0.45 0.43 17.08
C VAL A 91 -0.11 1.71 17.86
N ASP A 92 0.53 2.67 17.20
CA ASP A 92 0.87 3.98 17.75
C ASP A 92 0.39 5.08 16.79
N LEU A 93 -0.65 5.82 17.17
CA LEU A 93 -1.18 6.98 16.42
C LEU A 93 -0.18 8.15 16.38
N ALA A 94 0.93 8.08 17.12
CA ALA A 94 2.06 9.00 16.96
C ALA A 94 2.77 8.81 15.60
N GLY A 95 2.64 7.62 15.01
CA GLY A 95 3.06 7.34 13.64
C GLY A 95 2.00 7.85 12.67
N SER A 96 2.31 8.98 12.02
CA SER A 96 1.59 9.58 10.90
C SER A 96 1.49 8.69 9.64
N VAL A 97 1.44 7.37 9.78
CA VAL A 97 1.52 6.42 8.66
C VAL A 97 0.48 5.33 8.84
N PHE A 98 -0.46 5.26 7.90
CA PHE A 98 -1.45 4.19 7.84
C PHE A 98 -1.07 3.19 6.76
N ASN A 99 -1.23 1.90 7.05
CA ASN A 99 -1.06 0.87 6.04
C ASN A 99 -2.40 0.60 5.34
N VAL A 100 -2.40 0.85 4.04
CA VAL A 100 -3.53 0.53 3.15
C VAL A 100 -3.16 -0.71 2.36
N THR A 101 -4.01 -1.73 2.47
CA THR A 101 -3.96 -2.92 1.61
C THR A 101 -5.01 -2.74 0.51
N ILE A 102 -4.60 -2.87 -0.75
CA ILE A 102 -5.48 -2.87 -1.91
C ILE A 102 -5.52 -4.28 -2.48
N VAL A 103 -6.72 -4.75 -2.81
CA VAL A 103 -6.97 -6.00 -3.51
C VAL A 103 -7.72 -5.68 -4.78
N HIS A 104 -7.23 -6.18 -5.92
CA HIS A 104 -7.88 -6.06 -7.22
C HIS A 104 -8.23 -7.46 -7.72
N GLN A 105 -9.52 -7.75 -7.83
CA GLN A 105 -10.01 -9.01 -8.34
C GLN A 105 -9.97 -9.03 -9.87
N THR A 106 -9.01 -9.73 -10.47
CA THR A 106 -8.86 -9.80 -11.93
C THR A 106 -9.67 -10.94 -12.58
N ALA A 107 -10.17 -11.89 -11.78
CA ALA A 107 -11.03 -13.01 -12.20
C ALA A 107 -11.75 -13.62 -10.98
N PRO A 108 -12.76 -14.52 -11.14
CA PRO A 108 -13.51 -15.10 -10.03
C PRO A 108 -12.69 -15.80 -8.93
N PHE A 109 -11.47 -16.24 -9.23
CA PHE A 109 -10.57 -16.93 -8.29
C PHE A 109 -9.12 -16.42 -8.33
N VAL A 110 -8.88 -15.28 -8.99
CA VAL A 110 -7.54 -14.71 -9.14
C VAL A 110 -7.63 -13.22 -8.89
N GLY A 111 -6.68 -12.69 -8.13
CA GLY A 111 -6.55 -11.27 -7.88
C GLY A 111 -5.12 -10.86 -7.61
N ARG A 112 -4.90 -9.56 -7.65
CA ARG A 112 -3.67 -8.91 -7.21
C ARG A 112 -3.91 -8.33 -5.83
N PHE A 113 -2.86 -8.29 -5.02
CA PHE A 113 -2.88 -7.60 -3.74
C PHE A 113 -1.59 -6.80 -3.58
N GLY A 114 -1.67 -5.71 -2.84
CA GLY A 114 -0.53 -4.87 -2.52
C GLY A 114 -0.78 -4.10 -1.23
N GLU A 115 0.29 -3.81 -0.51
CA GLU A 115 0.25 -3.04 0.73
C GLU A 115 1.17 -1.83 0.60
N GLY A 116 0.70 -0.69 1.09
CA GLY A 116 1.42 0.57 1.01
C GLY A 116 1.19 1.41 2.27
N ALA A 117 2.28 2.00 2.74
CA ALA A 117 2.26 3.00 3.79
C ALA A 117 1.85 4.36 3.20
N VAL A 118 0.74 4.93 3.68
CA VAL A 118 0.27 6.26 3.31
C VAL A 118 0.67 7.24 4.41
N PRO A 119 1.60 8.18 4.15
CA PRO A 119 1.95 9.22 5.10
C PRO A 119 0.82 10.24 5.20
N THR A 120 0.41 10.56 6.43
CA THR A 120 -0.75 11.40 6.74
C THR A 120 -0.42 12.40 7.82
N TYR A 121 -1.02 13.59 7.75
CA TYR A 121 -0.90 14.59 8.80
C TYR A 121 -2.27 14.82 9.46
N CYS A 122 -2.38 14.45 10.74
CA CYS A 122 -3.61 14.57 11.50
C CYS A 122 -3.78 15.99 12.06
N ARG A 123 -4.98 16.55 11.94
CA ARG A 123 -5.39 17.82 12.54
C ARG A 123 -6.65 17.64 13.38
N VAL A 124 -6.98 18.64 14.20
CA VAL A 124 -8.20 18.62 15.03
C VAL A 124 -9.44 18.65 14.14
N GLY A 125 -10.37 17.72 14.33
CA GLY A 125 -11.60 17.57 13.54
C GLY A 125 -12.80 18.41 14.02
N TRP A 126 -12.66 19.05 15.19
CA TRP A 126 -13.64 19.97 15.81
C TRP A 126 -14.98 19.34 16.24
N ASN A 127 -15.12 18.02 16.27
CA ASN A 127 -16.30 17.29 16.77
C ASN A 127 -16.04 16.56 18.10
N GLY A 128 -15.21 17.14 18.97
CA GLY A 128 -14.87 16.59 20.27
C GLY A 128 -13.39 16.73 20.62
N GLN A 129 -13.02 16.41 21.86
CA GLN A 129 -11.63 16.45 22.32
C GLN A 129 -10.77 15.32 21.73
N SER A 130 -11.41 14.28 21.19
CA SER A 130 -10.81 13.07 20.64
C SER A 130 -11.12 12.87 19.16
N ASP A 131 -11.43 13.96 18.43
CA ASP A 131 -11.74 13.96 17.01
C ASP A 131 -10.60 14.54 16.17
N PHE A 132 -10.12 13.74 15.22
CA PHE A 132 -8.99 14.02 14.35
C PHE A 132 -9.31 13.69 12.89
N VAL A 133 -8.78 14.48 11.95
CA VAL A 133 -8.94 14.33 10.49
C VAL A 133 -7.60 14.50 9.78
#